data_AF-A0A964LL99-F1
#
_entry.id   AF-A0A964LL99-F1
#
_cell.length_a   1.000
_cell.length_b   1.000
_cell.length_c   1.000
_cell.angle_alpha   90.00
_cell.angle_beta   90.00
_cell.angle_gamma   90.00
#
_symmetry.space_group_name_H-M   'P 1'
#
loop_
_entity.id
_entity.type
_entity.pdbx_description
1 polymer ?
#
loop_
_entity_poly.entity_id
_entity_poly.type
_entity_poly.pdbx_seq_one_letter_code
_entity_poly.pdbx_strand_id
1 'polypeptide(L)'
;MKTLTRYGTIGLLVTLAACNSESTGPGLTPIADLAITRDVAAQSADATAEDVELMGGPTGQLGFGFAAGLAAEDDAPFRCGTHTRHLLTIVRTCTFKDAAGATQSNYHPLTTAAAAIHAEITGKVERENWSAEVERIRDLTVTGLAGVETSRTWNGTGTGKSTRSKHTENGENRTYDVSCSSTRTNVVVNLPRTENRWPASGTISRNCTIKITGGPNDGKTVSRVVVITFNGTQLVPITVNGKPFMLDLKTRKIG
;
A
#
# COMPACT_ATOMS: atom_id res chain seq x y z
N MET A 1 16.93 66.45 -46.43
CA MET A 1 15.48 66.72 -46.51
C MET A 1 14.74 65.39 -46.67
N LYS A 2 13.82 65.08 -45.73
CA LYS A 2 12.57 64.28 -45.78
C LYS A 2 12.53 63.06 -46.75
N THR A 3 12.10 61.85 -46.37
CA THR A 3 10.90 61.51 -45.56
C THR A 3 10.93 60.03 -45.11
N LEU A 4 10.37 59.75 -43.92
CA LEU A 4 10.09 58.43 -43.32
C LEU A 4 8.88 57.74 -43.95
N THR A 5 8.80 56.39 -43.92
CA THR A 5 7.57 55.65 -43.54
C THR A 5 7.91 54.24 -42.99
N ARG A 6 7.27 53.89 -41.87
CA ARG A 6 7.36 52.64 -41.05
C ARG A 6 6.34 51.59 -41.49
N TYR A 7 6.57 50.30 -41.20
CA TYR A 7 5.61 49.28 -40.67
C TYR A 7 6.45 48.15 -40.02
N GLY A 8 6.35 47.85 -38.71
CA GLY A 8 5.45 46.84 -38.08
C GLY A 8 6.01 45.43 -38.32
N THR A 9 6.31 44.52 -37.38
CA THR A 9 5.62 43.98 -36.18
C THR A 9 6.56 42.84 -35.68
N ILE A 10 6.77 42.52 -34.39
CA ILE A 10 6.05 41.55 -33.54
C ILE A 10 6.94 41.31 -32.31
N GLY A 11 6.36 41.33 -31.12
CA GLY A 11 7.03 40.96 -29.88
C GLY A 11 7.00 39.44 -29.62
N LEU A 12 7.93 38.98 -28.80
CA LEU A 12 7.75 37.75 -28.03
C LEU A 12 8.38 37.94 -26.65
N LEU A 13 7.54 38.13 -25.64
CA LEU A 13 7.89 37.97 -24.23
C LEU A 13 8.02 36.46 -23.97
N VAL A 14 9.21 36.01 -23.57
CA VAL A 14 9.39 34.69 -22.96
C VAL A 14 9.59 34.91 -21.47
N THR A 15 8.51 34.78 -20.71
CA THR A 15 8.59 34.61 -19.25
C THR A 15 8.94 33.16 -18.98
N LEU A 16 10.21 32.88 -18.73
CA LEU A 16 10.62 31.61 -18.13
C LEU A 16 10.11 31.60 -16.68
N ALA A 17 9.05 30.83 -16.46
CA ALA A 17 8.63 30.41 -15.13
C ALA A 17 9.71 29.48 -14.57
N ALA A 18 10.67 30.04 -13.83
CA ALA A 18 11.57 29.29 -12.98
C ALA A 18 10.91 29.12 -11.61
N CYS A 19 10.41 27.91 -11.34
CA CYS A 19 10.20 27.37 -9.99
C CYS A 19 9.99 25.85 -10.08
N ASN A 20 10.94 25.14 -10.67
CA ASN A 20 11.18 23.75 -10.28
C ASN A 20 12.19 23.82 -9.15
N SER A 21 11.76 23.58 -7.92
CA SER A 21 12.65 23.24 -6.80
C SER A 21 13.20 21.82 -7.01
N GLU A 22 13.89 21.61 -8.12
CA GLU A 22 14.79 20.48 -8.28
C GLU A 22 16.01 20.75 -7.42
N SER A 23 16.18 19.93 -6.39
CA SER A 23 17.38 19.91 -5.56
C SER A 23 18.61 19.83 -6.48
N THR A 24 19.43 20.87 -6.48
CA THR A 24 20.67 20.98 -7.28
C THR A 24 21.83 20.16 -6.71
N GLY A 25 21.55 19.16 -5.88
CA GLY A 25 22.55 18.21 -5.41
C GLY A 25 22.86 17.16 -6.48
N PRO A 26 24.07 16.59 -6.50
CA PRO A 26 24.34 15.43 -7.34
C PRO A 26 23.34 14.31 -6.98
N GLY A 27 22.72 13.75 -8.01
CA GLY A 27 21.79 12.62 -7.89
C GLY A 27 22.42 11.44 -7.16
N LEU A 28 21.60 10.44 -6.83
CA LEU A 28 22.13 9.19 -6.27
C LEU A 28 23.05 8.50 -7.27
N THR A 29 24.08 7.83 -6.78
CA THR A 29 24.85 6.92 -7.63
C THR A 29 23.95 5.75 -8.06
N PRO A 30 24.21 5.11 -9.21
CA PRO A 30 23.39 3.97 -9.67
C PRO A 30 23.32 2.83 -8.63
N ILE A 31 24.40 2.60 -7.88
CA ILE A 31 24.46 1.59 -6.82
C ILE A 31 23.53 1.96 -5.65
N ALA A 32 23.59 3.22 -5.18
CA ALA A 32 22.73 3.68 -4.09
C ALA A 32 21.25 3.69 -4.51
N ASP A 33 20.95 4.09 -5.74
CA ASP A 33 19.60 4.10 -6.29
C ASP A 33 18.99 2.70 -6.36
N LEU A 34 19.79 1.72 -6.79
CA LEU A 34 19.40 0.31 -6.84
C LEU A 34 19.16 -0.28 -5.45
N ALA A 35 20.02 0.03 -4.48
CA ALA A 35 19.87 -0.41 -3.09
C ALA A 35 18.55 0.10 -2.49
N ILE A 36 18.27 1.41 -2.63
CA ILE A 36 17.00 1.99 -2.16
C ILE A 36 15.80 1.36 -2.87
N THR A 37 15.92 1.06 -4.16
CA THR A 37 14.86 0.40 -4.94
C THR A 37 14.55 -1.00 -4.40
N ARG A 38 15.58 -1.77 -4.00
CA ARG A 38 15.41 -3.07 -3.33
C ARG A 38 14.79 -2.93 -1.94
N ASP A 39 15.26 -1.98 -1.15
CA ASP A 39 14.76 -1.73 0.19
C ASP A 39 13.26 -1.34 0.17
N VAL A 40 12.84 -0.53 -0.81
CA VAL A 40 11.42 -0.17 -1.03
C VAL A 40 10.61 -1.38 -1.51
N ALA A 41 11.18 -2.25 -2.36
CA ALA A 41 10.53 -3.49 -2.76
C ALA A 41 10.29 -4.40 -1.54
N ALA A 42 11.27 -4.55 -0.64
CA ALA A 42 11.17 -5.37 0.57
C ALA A 42 10.13 -4.82 1.56
N GLN A 43 10.10 -3.51 1.79
CA GLN A 43 9.06 -2.88 2.62
C GLN A 43 7.66 -3.08 2.03
N SER A 44 7.54 -2.90 0.71
CA SER A 44 6.28 -3.07 0.00
C SER A 44 5.82 -4.53 -0.01
N ALA A 45 6.75 -5.48 -0.05
CA ALA A 45 6.50 -6.90 0.10
C ALA A 45 5.86 -7.23 1.46
N ASP A 46 6.45 -6.75 2.55
CA ASP A 46 5.89 -6.95 3.89
C ASP A 46 4.50 -6.33 4.05
N ALA A 47 4.32 -5.09 3.59
CA ALA A 47 3.02 -4.41 3.63
C ALA A 47 1.97 -5.11 2.75
N THR A 48 2.37 -5.71 1.63
CA THR A 48 1.46 -6.47 0.74
C THR A 48 1.04 -7.79 1.38
N ALA A 49 1.96 -8.51 2.01
CA ALA A 49 1.62 -9.73 2.72
C ALA A 49 0.65 -9.45 3.88
N GLU A 50 0.83 -8.35 4.61
CA GLU A 50 -0.13 -7.88 5.61
C GLU A 50 -1.49 -7.52 4.99
N ASP A 51 -1.52 -6.83 3.84
CA ASP A 51 -2.76 -6.55 3.11
C ASP A 51 -3.49 -7.86 2.74
N VAL A 52 -2.76 -8.86 2.23
CA VAL A 52 -3.31 -10.18 1.89
C VAL A 52 -3.84 -10.90 3.14
N GLU A 53 -3.12 -10.85 4.25
CA GLU A 53 -3.62 -11.41 5.51
C GLU A 53 -4.89 -10.70 6.01
N LEU A 54 -4.99 -9.38 5.88
CA LEU A 54 -6.18 -8.61 6.24
C LEU A 54 -7.39 -9.02 5.39
N MET A 55 -7.19 -9.19 4.09
CA MET A 55 -8.20 -9.72 3.16
C MET A 55 -8.56 -11.20 3.45
N GLY A 56 -7.85 -11.80 4.40
CA GLY A 56 -7.93 -13.19 4.83
C GLY A 56 -7.46 -14.15 3.74
N GLY A 57 -6.30 -13.85 3.17
CA GLY A 57 -5.54 -14.77 2.34
C GLY A 57 -5.17 -16.07 3.10
N PRO A 58 -4.42 -16.97 2.44
CA PRO A 58 -4.26 -18.35 2.89
C PRO A 58 -3.49 -18.48 4.22
N THR A 59 -2.72 -17.44 4.58
CA THR A 59 -1.96 -17.34 5.84
C THR A 59 -2.70 -16.52 6.91
N GLY A 60 -3.98 -16.21 6.71
CA GLY A 60 -4.74 -15.11 7.30
C GLY A 60 -5.02 -15.16 8.80
N GLN A 61 -3.99 -15.13 9.64
CA GLN A 61 -4.08 -14.93 11.10
C GLN A 61 -4.72 -13.59 11.49
N LEU A 62 -4.73 -12.60 10.59
CA LEU A 62 -5.34 -11.28 10.77
C LEU A 62 -6.73 -11.14 10.16
N GLY A 63 -7.15 -12.13 9.37
CA GLY A 63 -8.20 -11.97 8.37
C GLY A 63 -9.50 -11.39 8.91
N PHE A 64 -10.22 -10.70 8.03
CA PHE A 64 -11.62 -10.39 8.24
C PHE A 64 -12.42 -11.70 8.26
N GLY A 65 -12.79 -12.12 9.46
CA GLY A 65 -13.76 -13.18 9.70
C GLY A 65 -15.15 -12.60 9.52
N PHE A 66 -15.71 -12.68 8.31
CA PHE A 66 -17.16 -12.53 8.15
C PHE A 66 -17.77 -13.87 8.56
N ALA A 67 -18.11 -14.00 9.83
CA ALA A 67 -18.76 -15.18 10.40
C ALA A 67 -20.20 -14.83 10.79
N ALA A 68 -21.12 -15.76 10.57
CA ALA A 68 -22.50 -15.64 11.04
C ALA A 68 -22.51 -15.54 12.57
N GLY A 69 -23.17 -14.52 13.13
CA GLY A 69 -23.24 -14.28 14.59
C GLY A 69 -22.38 -13.14 15.13
N LEU A 70 -21.70 -12.38 14.26
CA LEU A 70 -21.02 -11.14 14.62
C LEU A 70 -22.05 -10.02 14.81
N ALA A 71 -22.63 -9.93 16.00
CA ALA A 71 -23.50 -8.82 16.39
C ALA A 71 -22.66 -7.57 16.64
N ALA A 72 -23.15 -6.40 16.20
CA ALA A 72 -22.61 -5.13 16.68
C ALA A 72 -23.01 -4.95 18.15
N GLU A 73 -22.05 -4.57 18.99
CA GLU A 73 -22.38 -4.04 20.31
C GLU A 73 -22.92 -2.61 20.12
N ASP A 74 -24.17 -2.41 20.58
CA ASP A 74 -24.91 -1.16 20.78
C ASP A 74 -24.46 0.09 19.99
N ASP A 75 -25.24 0.44 18.95
CA ASP A 75 -25.28 1.73 18.21
C ASP A 75 -23.96 2.34 17.70
N ALA A 76 -22.86 1.60 17.74
CA ALA A 76 -21.58 1.98 17.13
C ALA A 76 -21.33 1.22 15.80
N PRO A 77 -20.56 1.77 14.84
CA PRO A 77 -20.13 1.00 13.68
C PRO A 77 -19.41 -0.26 14.18
N PHE A 78 -19.75 -1.42 13.62
CA PHE A 78 -19.19 -2.71 14.02
C PHE A 78 -17.67 -2.61 14.16
N ARG A 79 -17.15 -2.78 15.38
CA ARG A 79 -15.71 -2.83 15.62
C ARG A 79 -15.26 -4.27 15.43
N CYS A 80 -14.65 -4.55 14.29
CA CYS A 80 -13.88 -5.76 14.12
C CYS A 80 -12.73 -5.68 15.15
N GLY A 81 -12.88 -6.28 16.33
CA GLY A 81 -12.14 -5.97 17.57
C GLY A 81 -10.62 -5.75 17.42
N THR A 82 -10.00 -5.12 18.42
CA THR A 82 -8.55 -4.90 18.40
C THR A 82 -7.81 -6.23 18.40
N HIS A 83 -6.91 -6.43 17.44
CA HIS A 83 -6.02 -7.58 17.41
C HIS A 83 -4.58 -7.13 17.59
N THR A 84 -3.85 -7.82 18.45
CA THR A 84 -2.40 -7.73 18.52
C THR A 84 -1.79 -8.91 17.79
N ARG A 85 -0.79 -8.65 16.96
CA ARG A 85 0.03 -9.70 16.33
C ARG A 85 1.48 -9.29 16.39
N HIS A 86 2.29 -10.09 17.08
CA HIS A 86 3.67 -9.74 17.40
C HIS A 86 3.74 -8.35 18.06
N LEU A 87 4.47 -7.41 17.44
CA LEU A 87 4.64 -6.03 17.89
C LEU A 87 3.73 -5.04 17.14
N LEU A 88 2.68 -5.53 16.48
CA LEU A 88 1.69 -4.71 15.79
C LEU A 88 0.33 -4.74 16.51
N THR A 89 -0.26 -3.55 16.63
CA THR A 89 -1.63 -3.33 17.09
C THR A 89 -2.48 -2.97 15.88
N ILE A 90 -3.61 -3.66 15.72
CA ILE A 90 -4.53 -3.49 14.60
C ILE A 90 -5.91 -3.14 15.17
N VAL A 91 -6.40 -1.95 14.85
CA VAL A 91 -7.74 -1.48 15.19
C VAL A 91 -8.56 -1.39 13.91
N ARG A 92 -9.80 -1.89 13.93
CA ARG A 92 -10.65 -1.92 12.75
C ARG A 92 -12.08 -1.52 13.06
N THR A 93 -12.69 -0.78 12.14
CA THR A 93 -14.13 -0.46 12.15
C THR A 93 -14.72 -0.81 10.80
N CYS A 94 -15.99 -1.23 10.81
CA CYS A 94 -16.60 -1.92 9.71
C CYS A 94 -18.07 -1.49 9.59
N THR A 95 -18.53 -1.22 8.38
CA THR A 95 -19.93 -0.86 8.08
C THR A 95 -20.47 -1.82 7.03
N PHE A 96 -21.44 -2.65 7.40
CA PHE A 96 -22.07 -3.60 6.49
C PHE A 96 -23.18 -2.95 5.68
N LYS A 97 -23.33 -3.37 4.42
CA LYS A 97 -24.37 -2.88 3.51
C LYS A 97 -25.05 -4.04 2.81
N ASP A 98 -26.36 -3.95 2.64
CA ASP A 98 -27.13 -4.88 1.83
C ASP A 98 -26.99 -4.59 0.31
N ALA A 99 -27.72 -5.34 -0.52
CA ALA A 99 -27.70 -5.17 -1.97
C ALA A 99 -28.28 -3.82 -2.45
N ALA A 100 -29.14 -3.17 -1.66
CA ALA A 100 -29.66 -1.83 -1.93
C ALA A 100 -28.69 -0.72 -1.46
N GLY A 101 -27.61 -1.09 -0.77
CA GLY A 101 -26.63 -0.16 -0.19
C GLY A 101 -27.03 0.37 1.18
N ALA A 102 -28.12 -0.14 1.77
CA ALA A 102 -28.56 0.26 3.10
C ALA A 102 -27.63 -0.35 4.17
N THR A 103 -27.26 0.46 5.16
CA THR A 103 -26.42 0.01 6.27
C THR A 103 -27.15 -1.03 7.11
N GLN A 104 -26.43 -2.08 7.49
CA GLN A 104 -26.92 -3.13 8.38
C GLN A 104 -26.24 -3.02 9.75
N SER A 105 -26.99 -3.25 10.82
CA SER A 105 -26.47 -3.29 12.19
C SER A 105 -25.60 -4.51 12.45
N ASN A 106 -25.73 -5.58 11.66
CA ASN A 106 -24.92 -6.78 11.78
C ASN A 106 -24.63 -7.40 10.41
N TYR A 107 -23.56 -8.19 10.33
CA TYR A 107 -23.32 -9.04 9.17
C TYR A 107 -24.40 -10.12 9.08
N HIS A 108 -24.91 -10.35 7.87
CA HIS A 108 -25.83 -11.44 7.58
C HIS A 108 -25.39 -12.14 6.29
N PRO A 109 -25.07 -13.45 6.34
CA PRO A 109 -24.37 -14.15 5.26
C PRO A 109 -25.16 -14.25 3.95
N LEU A 110 -26.47 -14.01 3.96
CA LEU A 110 -27.28 -14.04 2.75
C LEU A 110 -27.60 -12.65 2.17
N THR A 111 -27.59 -11.61 3.00
CA THR A 111 -28.12 -10.29 2.61
C THR A 111 -27.07 -9.19 2.61
N THR A 112 -25.98 -9.33 3.37
CA THR A 112 -24.87 -8.38 3.30
C THR A 112 -24.20 -8.50 1.95
N ALA A 113 -24.20 -7.46 1.13
CA ALA A 113 -23.57 -7.46 -0.19
C ALA A 113 -22.16 -6.86 -0.16
N ALA A 114 -21.91 -5.93 0.76
CA ALA A 114 -20.63 -5.22 0.87
C ALA A 114 -20.30 -4.82 2.31
N ALA A 115 -19.03 -4.52 2.56
CA ALA A 115 -18.60 -3.87 3.79
C ALA A 115 -17.57 -2.76 3.49
N ALA A 116 -17.71 -1.63 4.16
CA ALA A 116 -16.65 -0.63 4.25
C ALA A 116 -15.83 -0.90 5.50
N ILE A 117 -14.51 -0.78 5.40
CA ILE A 117 -13.55 -1.14 6.43
C ILE A 117 -12.56 0.01 6.59
N HIS A 118 -12.38 0.46 7.81
CA HIS A 118 -11.26 1.30 8.21
C HIS A 118 -10.34 0.47 9.11
N ALA A 119 -9.05 0.45 8.82
CA ALA A 119 -8.06 -0.25 9.64
C ALA A 119 -6.86 0.65 9.92
N GLU A 120 -6.49 0.74 11.19
CA GLU A 120 -5.28 1.38 11.67
C GLU A 120 -4.33 0.30 12.19
N ILE A 121 -3.09 0.34 11.73
CA ILE A 121 -2.05 -0.63 12.07
C ILE A 121 -0.83 0.15 12.55
N THR A 122 -0.45 -0.06 13.80
CA THR A 122 0.69 0.63 14.41
C THR A 122 1.60 -0.36 15.10
N GLY A 123 2.89 -0.02 15.19
CA GLY A 123 3.84 -0.76 16.01
C GLY A 123 5.19 -0.97 15.34
N LYS A 124 5.87 -2.05 15.69
CA LYS A 124 7.21 -2.34 15.21
C LYS A 124 7.22 -3.54 14.27
N VAL A 125 7.97 -3.41 13.18
CA VAL A 125 8.31 -4.53 12.30
C VAL A 125 9.78 -4.86 12.50
N GLU A 126 10.06 -6.13 12.74
CA GLU A 126 11.40 -6.69 12.78
C GLU A 126 11.46 -7.91 11.86
N ARG A 127 12.40 -7.87 10.92
CA ARG A 127 12.72 -8.92 9.96
C ARG A 127 14.24 -9.07 9.93
N GLU A 128 14.72 -10.14 9.33
CA GLU A 128 16.14 -10.50 9.25
C GLU A 128 17.05 -9.33 8.85
N ASN A 129 16.68 -8.57 7.81
CA ASN A 129 17.48 -7.48 7.25
C ASN A 129 16.79 -6.11 7.28
N TRP A 130 15.64 -6.02 7.95
CA TRP A 130 14.85 -4.79 8.01
C TRP A 130 14.12 -4.64 9.34
N SER A 131 14.19 -3.44 9.92
CA SER A 131 13.37 -3.07 11.07
C SER A 131 12.83 -1.66 10.92
N ALA A 132 11.61 -1.42 11.39
CA ALA A 132 11.04 -0.09 11.43
C ALA A 132 9.91 0.05 12.45
N GLU A 133 9.56 1.28 12.78
CA GLU A 133 8.25 1.62 13.32
C GLU A 133 7.31 1.93 12.17
N VAL A 134 6.08 1.45 12.25
CA VAL A 134 5.09 1.58 11.20
C VAL A 134 3.79 2.15 11.75
N GLU A 135 3.18 3.02 10.94
CA GLU A 135 1.82 3.50 11.11
C GLU A 135 1.15 3.39 9.74
N ARG A 136 0.02 2.70 9.66
CA ARG A 136 -0.65 2.41 8.40
C ARG A 136 -2.14 2.56 8.58
N ILE A 137 -2.78 3.22 7.62
CA ILE A 137 -4.23 3.34 7.52
C ILE A 137 -4.69 2.63 6.25
N ARG A 138 -5.83 1.95 6.32
CA ARG A 138 -6.51 1.33 5.18
C ARG A 138 -7.98 1.69 5.20
N ASP A 139 -8.47 2.21 4.09
CA ASP A 139 -9.89 2.43 3.84
C ASP A 139 -10.29 1.52 2.68
N LEU A 140 -10.97 0.42 3.00
CA LEU A 140 -11.26 -0.66 2.07
C LEU A 140 -12.77 -0.82 1.89
N THR A 141 -13.18 -1.13 0.66
CA THR A 141 -14.49 -1.67 0.34
C THR A 141 -14.32 -3.11 -0.10
N VAL A 142 -15.07 -4.01 0.53
CA VAL A 142 -15.21 -5.40 0.10
C VAL A 142 -16.60 -5.63 -0.46
N THR A 143 -16.69 -6.31 -1.59
CA THR A 143 -17.94 -6.73 -2.24
C THR A 143 -17.93 -8.23 -2.53
N GLY A 144 -19.10 -8.78 -2.90
CA GLY A 144 -19.27 -10.21 -3.15
C GLY A 144 -19.62 -11.00 -1.88
N LEU A 145 -20.18 -10.31 -0.87
CA LEU A 145 -20.54 -10.91 0.42
C LEU A 145 -21.95 -11.54 0.44
N ALA A 146 -22.78 -11.26 -0.57
CA ALA A 146 -24.17 -11.71 -0.57
C ALA A 146 -24.28 -13.17 -1.05
N GLY A 147 -25.16 -13.92 -0.38
CA GLY A 147 -25.42 -15.32 -0.69
C GLY A 147 -24.25 -16.24 -0.31
N VAL A 148 -24.17 -17.41 -0.96
CA VAL A 148 -23.03 -18.30 -0.75
C VAL A 148 -21.81 -17.71 -1.43
N GLU A 149 -20.95 -17.08 -0.62
CA GLU A 149 -19.78 -16.37 -1.13
C GLU A 149 -18.81 -17.33 -1.86
N THR A 150 -18.53 -17.04 -3.13
CA THR A 150 -17.55 -17.77 -3.95
C THR A 150 -16.26 -16.99 -4.12
N SER A 151 -16.32 -15.66 -4.01
CA SER A 151 -15.18 -14.75 -4.07
C SER A 151 -15.50 -13.41 -3.42
N ARG A 152 -14.47 -12.73 -2.93
CA ARG A 152 -14.55 -11.36 -2.42
C ARG A 152 -13.67 -10.45 -3.27
N THR A 153 -14.15 -9.26 -3.57
CA THR A 153 -13.37 -8.24 -4.29
C THR A 153 -13.07 -7.08 -3.36
N TRP A 154 -11.79 -6.74 -3.27
CA TRP A 154 -11.28 -5.69 -2.41
C TRP A 154 -10.79 -4.51 -3.23
N ASN A 155 -11.29 -3.34 -2.87
CA ASN A 155 -10.90 -2.05 -3.42
C ASN A 155 -10.61 -1.09 -2.29
N GLY A 156 -9.84 -0.03 -2.55
CA GLY A 156 -9.71 1.06 -1.60
C GLY A 156 -8.34 1.70 -1.59
N THR A 157 -8.13 2.55 -0.59
CA THR A 157 -6.91 3.35 -0.45
C THR A 157 -6.25 3.08 0.89
N GLY A 158 -5.07 3.64 1.09
CA GLY A 158 -4.41 3.63 2.37
C GLY A 158 -3.16 4.47 2.37
N THR A 159 -2.69 4.77 3.57
CA THR A 159 -1.43 5.46 3.82
C THR A 159 -0.52 4.57 4.66
N GLY A 160 0.77 4.84 4.59
CA GLY A 160 1.76 4.18 5.41
C GLY A 160 2.91 5.11 5.70
N LYS A 161 3.34 5.16 6.94
CA LYS A 161 4.58 5.77 7.37
C LYS A 161 5.45 4.69 7.98
N SER A 162 6.74 4.76 7.66
CA SER A 162 7.76 3.96 8.30
C SER A 162 8.87 4.89 8.75
N THR A 163 9.13 4.93 10.05
CA THR A 163 10.18 5.77 10.64
C THR A 163 11.30 4.89 11.17
N ARG A 164 12.50 5.45 11.21
CA ARG A 164 13.71 4.72 11.64
C ARG A 164 13.87 3.39 10.89
N SER A 165 13.48 3.37 9.61
CA SER A 165 13.52 2.17 8.79
C SER A 165 14.97 1.84 8.49
N LYS A 166 15.51 0.84 9.19
CA LYS A 166 16.89 0.38 9.04
C LYS A 166 16.93 -0.85 8.15
N HIS A 167 17.73 -0.78 7.10
CA HIS A 167 18.06 -1.89 6.22
C HIS A 167 19.50 -2.30 6.42
N THR A 168 19.74 -3.60 6.49
CA THR A 168 21.09 -4.17 6.61
C THR A 168 21.30 -5.18 5.49
N GLU A 169 22.20 -4.87 4.56
CA GLU A 169 22.52 -5.76 3.44
C GLU A 169 24.02 -5.70 3.17
N ASN A 170 24.68 -6.87 3.09
CA ASN A 170 26.12 -6.99 2.86
C ASN A 170 26.99 -6.15 3.83
N GLY A 171 26.53 -5.98 5.08
CA GLY A 171 27.22 -5.20 6.11
C GLY A 171 27.00 -3.68 6.03
N GLU A 172 26.33 -3.18 5.00
CA GLU A 172 25.92 -1.77 4.92
C GLU A 172 24.63 -1.55 5.72
N ASN A 173 24.59 -0.46 6.49
CA ASN A 173 23.37 -0.01 7.17
C ASN A 173 22.84 1.24 6.49
N ARG A 174 21.57 1.21 6.10
CA ARG A 174 20.88 2.35 5.50
C ARG A 174 19.62 2.67 6.30
N THR A 175 19.37 3.96 6.52
CA THR A 175 18.24 4.44 7.33
C THR A 175 17.36 5.40 6.55
N TYR A 176 16.05 5.19 6.66
CA TYR A 176 15.05 5.96 5.93
C TYR A 176 13.88 6.35 6.81
N ASP A 177 13.27 7.48 6.48
CA ASP A 177 11.86 7.73 6.75
C ASP A 177 11.09 7.57 5.43
N VAL A 178 10.05 6.76 5.44
CA VAL A 178 9.25 6.42 4.26
C VAL A 178 7.80 6.82 4.49
N SER A 179 7.21 7.50 3.53
CA SER A 179 5.76 7.77 3.49
C SER A 179 5.20 7.28 2.16
N CYS A 180 4.13 6.51 2.19
CA CYS A 180 3.48 5.99 0.99
C CYS A 180 1.97 6.24 1.01
N SER A 181 1.42 6.60 -0.14
CA SER A 181 0.00 6.39 -0.44
C SER A 181 -0.17 5.11 -1.25
N SER A 182 -1.33 4.47 -1.17
CA SER A 182 -1.56 3.18 -1.79
C SER A 182 -3.01 3.00 -2.23
N THR A 183 -3.19 2.28 -3.34
CA THR A 183 -4.49 1.96 -3.92
C THR A 183 -4.57 0.47 -4.22
N ARG A 184 -5.69 -0.15 -3.85
CA ARG A 184 -6.05 -1.52 -4.23
C ARG A 184 -7.15 -1.45 -5.27
N THR A 185 -6.97 -2.18 -6.35
CA THR A 185 -7.93 -2.21 -7.45
C THR A 185 -8.24 -3.66 -7.78
N ASN A 186 -9.50 -4.02 -7.58
CA ASN A 186 -10.09 -5.31 -7.92
C ASN A 186 -9.26 -6.49 -7.41
N VAL A 187 -8.79 -6.44 -6.16
CA VAL A 187 -8.07 -7.57 -5.56
C VAL A 187 -9.06 -8.66 -5.21
N VAL A 188 -9.06 -9.75 -5.98
CA VAL A 188 -10.05 -10.84 -5.84
C VAL A 188 -9.49 -11.97 -5.00
N VAL A 189 -10.23 -12.42 -4.00
CA VAL A 189 -9.89 -13.57 -3.15
C VAL A 189 -11.00 -14.62 -3.25
N ASN A 190 -10.68 -15.82 -3.74
CA ASN A 190 -11.64 -16.90 -3.95
C ASN A 190 -11.91 -17.70 -2.66
N LEU A 191 -13.15 -18.19 -2.50
CA LEU A 191 -13.62 -18.98 -1.36
C LEU A 191 -14.04 -20.41 -1.77
N PRO A 192 -13.98 -21.42 -0.87
CA PRO A 192 -13.46 -21.35 0.50
C PRO A 192 -11.95 -21.10 0.53
N ARG A 193 -11.48 -20.50 1.63
CA ARG A 193 -10.05 -20.26 1.88
C ARG A 193 -9.37 -21.62 2.10
N THR A 194 -8.38 -21.93 1.28
CA THR A 194 -7.51 -23.11 1.44
C THR A 194 -6.07 -22.62 1.42
N GLU A 195 -5.14 -23.38 2.01
CA GLU A 195 -3.74 -22.97 2.27
C GLU A 195 -2.96 -22.50 1.01
N ASN A 196 -3.47 -22.81 -0.19
CA ASN A 196 -2.84 -22.44 -1.47
C ASN A 196 -3.59 -21.36 -2.26
N ARG A 197 -4.66 -20.74 -1.72
CA ARG A 197 -5.43 -19.73 -2.46
C ARG A 197 -4.95 -18.31 -2.17
N TRP A 198 -4.02 -17.85 -2.98
CA TRP A 198 -3.58 -16.46 -3.08
C TRP A 198 -4.64 -15.59 -3.77
N PRO A 199 -4.58 -14.25 -3.67
CA PRO A 199 -5.47 -13.41 -4.45
C PRO A 199 -5.38 -13.77 -5.94
N ALA A 200 -6.53 -14.05 -6.54
CA ALA A 200 -6.66 -14.56 -7.90
C ALA A 200 -6.25 -13.52 -8.94
N SER A 201 -6.52 -12.24 -8.65
CA SER A 201 -6.27 -11.12 -9.55
C SER A 201 -6.26 -9.79 -8.79
N GLY A 202 -6.01 -8.71 -9.53
CA GLY A 202 -6.02 -7.34 -9.04
C GLY A 202 -4.65 -6.78 -8.79
N THR A 203 -4.60 -5.52 -8.36
CA THR A 203 -3.34 -4.81 -8.14
C THR A 203 -3.31 -4.04 -6.83
N ILE A 204 -2.10 -3.85 -6.32
CA ILE A 204 -1.80 -2.84 -5.31
C ILE A 204 -0.72 -1.93 -5.87
N SER A 205 -1.03 -0.63 -5.94
CA SER A 205 -0.07 0.41 -6.32
C SER A 205 0.31 1.22 -5.10
N ARG A 206 1.58 1.62 -4.97
CA ARG A 206 2.06 2.53 -3.91
C ARG A 206 2.92 3.63 -4.50
N ASN A 207 2.68 4.87 -4.07
CA ASN A 207 3.56 6.00 -4.36
C ASN A 207 4.28 6.35 -3.06
N CYS A 208 5.58 6.10 -3.01
CA CYS A 208 6.41 6.24 -1.83
C CYS A 208 7.39 7.39 -1.98
N THR A 209 7.52 8.19 -0.94
CA THR A 209 8.57 9.20 -0.74
C THR A 209 9.51 8.69 0.35
N ILE A 210 10.80 8.66 0.04
CA ILE A 210 11.86 8.10 0.88
C ILE A 210 12.83 9.22 1.19
N LYS A 211 12.92 9.60 2.47
CA LYS A 211 13.95 10.51 2.97
C LYS A 211 15.07 9.69 3.58
N ILE A 212 16.28 9.89 3.10
CA ILE A 212 17.49 9.25 3.64
C ILE A 212 17.88 10.01 4.91
N THR A 213 18.10 9.27 6.01
CA THR A 213 18.34 9.82 7.36
C THR A 213 19.70 9.40 7.93
N GLY A 214 20.68 9.16 7.06
CA GLY A 214 22.03 8.79 7.44
C GLY A 214 22.93 8.46 6.25
N GLY A 215 24.24 8.39 6.51
CA GLY A 215 25.26 8.04 5.52
C GLY A 215 25.52 9.14 4.48
N PRO A 216 26.24 8.83 3.38
CA PRO A 216 26.71 9.82 2.40
C PRO A 216 25.61 10.56 1.63
N ASN A 217 24.36 10.08 1.69
CA ASN A 217 23.22 10.65 0.98
C ASN A 217 22.17 11.24 1.95
N ASP A 218 22.55 11.48 3.21
CA ASP A 218 21.66 12.04 4.22
C ASP A 218 20.96 13.33 3.74
N GLY A 219 19.68 13.47 4.08
CA GLY A 219 18.82 14.57 3.67
C GLY A 219 18.26 14.47 2.24
N LYS A 220 18.80 13.61 1.38
CA LYS A 220 18.23 13.41 0.03
C LYS A 220 16.86 12.73 0.12
N THR A 221 15.97 13.14 -0.77
CA THR A 221 14.62 12.58 -0.90
C THR A 221 14.43 12.02 -2.30
N VAL A 222 13.88 10.80 -2.39
CA VAL A 222 13.55 10.16 -3.66
C VAL A 222 12.15 9.57 -3.65
N SER A 223 11.55 9.47 -4.83
CA SER A 223 10.23 8.86 -5.00
C SER A 223 10.34 7.51 -5.70
N ARG A 224 9.46 6.59 -5.31
CA ARG A 224 9.30 5.26 -5.91
C ARG A 224 7.84 4.94 -6.13
N VAL A 225 7.51 4.48 -7.33
CA VAL A 225 6.20 3.93 -7.68
C VAL A 225 6.33 2.41 -7.66
N VAL A 226 5.51 1.77 -6.84
CA VAL A 226 5.49 0.32 -6.66
C VAL A 226 4.18 -0.23 -7.23
N VAL A 227 4.23 -1.29 -8.02
CA VAL A 227 3.03 -1.98 -8.52
C VAL A 227 3.16 -3.47 -8.29
N ILE A 228 2.19 -4.05 -7.58
CA ILE A 228 2.05 -5.49 -7.36
C ILE A 228 0.86 -5.97 -8.18
N THR A 229 1.04 -7.07 -8.90
CA THR A 229 -0.03 -7.69 -9.69
C THR A 229 -0.28 -9.11 -9.19
N PHE A 230 -1.48 -9.36 -8.68
CA PHE A 230 -1.88 -10.70 -8.25
C PHE A 230 -2.29 -11.56 -9.45
N ASN A 231 -1.96 -12.84 -9.37
CA ASN A 231 -2.15 -13.80 -10.46
C ASN A 231 -2.62 -15.18 -9.96
N GLY A 232 -3.13 -15.26 -8.72
CA GLY A 232 -3.57 -16.52 -8.10
C GLY A 232 -2.45 -17.39 -7.54
N THR A 233 -1.20 -16.93 -7.54
CA THR A 233 -0.04 -17.71 -7.07
C THR A 233 0.67 -17.07 -5.89
N GLN A 234 1.53 -17.84 -5.21
CA GLN A 234 2.35 -17.36 -4.08
C GLN A 234 3.38 -16.32 -4.53
N LEU A 235 3.92 -16.50 -5.74
CA LEU A 235 4.97 -15.67 -6.30
C LEU A 235 4.34 -14.65 -7.24
N VAL A 236 4.27 -13.41 -6.80
CA VAL A 236 3.61 -12.34 -7.55
C VAL A 236 4.61 -11.32 -8.09
N PRO A 237 4.44 -10.83 -9.32
CA PRO A 237 5.25 -9.74 -9.83
C PRO A 237 5.08 -8.48 -9.00
N ILE A 238 6.22 -7.87 -8.65
CA ILE A 238 6.30 -6.52 -8.09
C ILE A 238 7.27 -5.70 -8.95
N THR A 239 6.89 -4.46 -9.27
CA THR A 239 7.79 -3.52 -9.93
C THR A 239 8.02 -2.32 -9.04
N VAL A 240 9.23 -1.76 -9.07
CA VAL A 240 9.57 -0.49 -8.42
C VAL A 240 10.20 0.42 -9.47
N ASN A 241 9.55 1.53 -9.81
CA ASN A 241 9.89 2.38 -10.96
C ASN A 241 10.09 1.56 -12.25
N GLY A 242 9.24 0.55 -12.46
CA GLY A 242 9.33 -0.38 -13.60
C GLY A 242 10.39 -1.48 -13.47
N LYS A 243 11.27 -1.44 -12.46
CA LYS A 243 12.25 -2.50 -12.21
C LYS A 243 11.57 -3.73 -11.61
N PRO A 244 11.64 -4.91 -12.24
CA PRO A 244 10.92 -6.09 -11.78
C PRO A 244 11.65 -6.80 -10.63
N PHE A 245 10.86 -7.37 -9.72
CA PHE A 245 11.25 -8.36 -8.72
C PHE A 245 10.11 -9.38 -8.58
N MET A 246 10.37 -10.47 -7.86
CA MET A 246 9.34 -11.43 -7.48
C MET A 246 9.07 -11.37 -5.98
N LEU A 247 7.80 -11.20 -5.61
CA LEU A 247 7.37 -11.23 -4.21
C LEU A 247 6.84 -12.62 -3.87
N ASP A 248 7.43 -13.26 -2.87
CA ASP A 248 6.83 -14.41 -2.20
C ASP A 248 5.89 -13.95 -1.08
N LEU A 249 4.58 -14.07 -1.31
CA LEU A 249 3.55 -13.67 -0.36
C LEU A 249 3.56 -14.48 0.95
N LYS A 250 4.11 -15.69 0.95
CA LYS A 250 4.21 -16.55 2.14
C LYS A 250 5.36 -16.10 3.04
N THR A 251 6.55 -15.92 2.45
CA THR A 251 7.77 -15.57 3.20
C THR A 251 7.95 -14.07 3.35
N ARG A 252 7.16 -13.25 2.63
CA ARG A 252 7.26 -11.79 2.55
C ARG A 252 8.58 -11.29 1.95
N LYS A 253 9.32 -12.15 1.25
CA LYS A 253 10.64 -11.85 0.69
C LYS A 253 10.53 -11.47 -0.78
N ILE A 254 11.48 -10.66 -1.24
CA ILE A 254 11.70 -10.35 -2.65
C ILE A 254 12.84 -11.22 -3.20
N GLY A 255 12.69 -11.67 -4.45
CA GLY A 255 13.71 -12.34 -5.26
C GLY A 255 14.06 -11.54 -6.51
#